data_AF-A0A1T4WVQ7-F1
#
_entry.id   AF-A0A1T4WVQ7-F1
#
_cell.length_a   1.000
_cell.length_b   1.000
_cell.length_c   1.000
_cell.angle_alpha   90.00
_cell.angle_beta   90.00
_cell.angle_gamma   90.00
#
_symmetry.space_group_name_H-M   'P 1'
#
loop_
_entity.id
_entity.type
_entity.pdbx_description
1 polymer ?
#
loop_
_entity_poly.entity_id
_entity_poly.type
_entity_poly.pdbx_seq_one_letter_code
_entity_poly.pdbx_strand_id
1 'polypeptide(L)'
;MTPVPGRAWAASSVCVSLVLSVILGGLPLVSFLRDGVHLYCEYSDVGESAPGSFFCADGIGYIVPVATIILVWALVSALGIVAMSAWIPPALRPRLVSLLSLGPAVYLSVLAADATGRLRATVQPRDFWSGPMLAVTVLLSGFAAVVLVLLVVRGARSRLVLYVVGGVLLLAALAAQPGMLAATLLTMGLFGASLILDRARYELPPTPQLR
;
A
#
# COMPACT_ATOMS: atom_id res chain seq x y z
N MET A 1 -14.72 21.62 18.56
CA MET A 1 -14.57 20.59 17.51
C MET A 1 -15.19 19.30 18.04
N THR A 2 -16.07 18.64 17.29
CA THR A 2 -16.69 17.38 17.75
C THR A 2 -15.66 16.25 17.71
N PRO A 3 -15.49 15.48 18.81
CA PRO A 3 -14.56 14.36 18.83
C PRO A 3 -15.01 13.28 17.84
N VAL A 4 -14.07 12.72 17.07
CA VAL A 4 -14.32 11.59 16.17
C VAL A 4 -13.92 10.30 16.88
N PRO A 5 -14.87 9.39 17.18
CA PRO A 5 -14.59 8.11 17.83
C PRO A 5 -13.55 7.31 17.05
N GLY A 6 -12.58 6.71 17.75
CA GLY A 6 -11.53 5.88 17.15
C GLY A 6 -10.47 6.62 16.32
N ARG A 7 -10.62 7.94 16.07
CA ARG A 7 -9.70 8.70 15.20
C ARG A 7 -8.27 8.72 15.71
N ALA A 8 -8.05 8.88 17.02
CA ALA A 8 -6.70 8.92 17.59
C ALA A 8 -5.95 7.61 17.30
N TRP A 9 -6.59 6.47 17.58
CA TRP A 9 -6.03 5.14 17.29
C TRP A 9 -5.84 4.88 15.79
N ALA A 10 -6.82 5.26 14.97
CA ALA A 10 -6.74 5.14 13.51
C ALA A 10 -5.59 5.98 12.93
N ALA A 11 -5.42 7.22 13.38
CA ALA A 11 -4.33 8.09 12.97
C ALA A 11 -2.97 7.52 13.41
N SER A 12 -2.86 7.05 14.66
CA SER A 12 -1.64 6.38 15.15
C SER A 12 -1.29 5.16 14.30
N SER A 13 -2.26 4.34 13.90
CA SER A 13 -2.05 3.20 13.00
C SER A 13 -1.43 3.62 11.68
N VAL A 14 -1.94 4.69 11.05
CA VAL A 14 -1.38 5.22 9.79
C VAL A 14 0.02 5.77 10.01
N CYS A 15 0.24 6.60 11.04
CA CYS A 15 1.53 7.23 11.30
C CYS A 15 2.62 6.19 11.61
N VAL A 16 2.34 5.23 12.50
CA VAL A 16 3.28 4.15 12.83
C VAL A 16 3.60 3.32 11.59
N SER A 17 2.58 2.97 10.80
CA SER A 17 2.78 2.18 9.58
C SER A 17 3.57 2.93 8.52
N LEU A 18 3.37 4.25 8.36
CA LEU A 18 4.17 5.09 7.48
C LEU A 18 5.64 5.07 7.90
N VAL A 19 5.92 5.28 9.20
CA VAL A 19 7.29 5.26 9.74
C VAL A 19 7.93 3.89 9.52
N LEU A 20 7.23 2.80 9.83
CA LEU A 20 7.73 1.44 9.61
C LEU A 20 7.95 1.14 8.12
N SER A 21 7.07 1.64 7.24
CA SER A 21 7.22 1.50 5.79
C SER A 21 8.50 2.14 5.27
N VAL A 22 8.89 3.29 5.84
CA VAL A 22 10.14 3.98 5.48
C VAL A 22 11.34 3.26 6.07
N ILE A 23 11.33 2.98 7.38
CA ILE A 23 12.50 2.43 8.10
C ILE A 23 12.78 0.98 7.70
N LEU A 24 11.76 0.13 7.77
CA LEU A 24 11.90 -1.30 7.48
C LEU A 24 11.78 -1.59 5.99
N GLY A 25 10.93 -0.84 5.28
CA GLY A 25 10.65 -1.06 3.87
C GLY A 25 11.62 -0.39 2.92
N GLY A 26 12.41 0.61 3.34
CA GLY A 26 13.32 1.36 2.47
C GLY A 26 14.38 0.50 1.78
N LEU A 27 15.11 -0.33 2.55
CA LEU A 27 16.14 -1.21 1.98
C LEU A 27 15.57 -2.32 1.08
N PRO A 28 14.51 -3.07 1.50
CA PRO A 28 13.84 -4.02 0.62
C PRO A 28 13.28 -3.38 -0.65
N LEU A 29 12.80 -2.13 -0.56
CA LEU A 29 12.32 -1.38 -1.72
C LEU A 29 13.46 -1.07 -2.69
N VAL A 30 14.62 -0.61 -2.20
CA VAL A 30 15.80 -0.39 -3.06
C VAL A 30 16.21 -1.69 -3.75
N SER A 31 16.33 -2.79 -3.01
CA SER A 31 16.69 -4.09 -3.60
C SER A 31 15.63 -4.56 -4.59
N PHE A 32 14.35 -4.38 -4.31
CA PHE A 32 13.28 -4.69 -5.24
C PHE A 32 13.36 -3.85 -6.53
N LEU A 33 13.60 -2.54 -6.41
CA LEU A 33 13.70 -1.67 -7.58
C LEU A 33 14.94 -1.95 -8.41
N ARG A 34 16.07 -2.24 -7.75
CA ARG A 34 17.37 -2.46 -8.40
C ARG A 34 17.55 -3.87 -8.93
N ASP A 35 17.35 -4.86 -8.06
CA ASP A 35 17.66 -6.26 -8.33
C ASP A 35 16.42 -7.03 -8.81
N GLY A 36 15.22 -6.54 -8.46
CA GLY A 36 13.95 -7.07 -8.93
C GLY A 36 13.55 -6.42 -10.26
N VAL A 37 12.89 -5.28 -10.24
CA VAL A 37 12.29 -4.74 -11.47
C VAL A 37 13.28 -4.03 -12.41
N HIS A 38 14.55 -3.87 -11.98
CA HIS A 38 15.59 -3.16 -12.74
C HIS A 38 15.11 -1.79 -13.25
N LEU A 39 14.40 -1.05 -12.40
CA LEU A 39 13.74 0.19 -12.76
C LEU A 39 14.79 1.23 -13.17
N TYR A 40 14.72 1.68 -14.43
CA TYR A 40 15.69 2.60 -15.06
C TYR A 40 17.10 2.02 -15.25
N CYS A 41 17.26 0.69 -15.27
CA CYS A 41 18.49 0.07 -15.75
C CYS A 41 18.51 0.00 -17.27
N GLU A 42 19.37 0.79 -17.90
CA GLU A 42 19.81 0.58 -19.28
C GLU A 42 21.30 0.25 -19.29
N TYR A 43 21.67 -0.90 -19.89
CA TYR A 43 23.06 -1.20 -20.22
C TYR A 43 23.42 -0.38 -21.47
N SER A 44 24.00 0.80 -21.29
CA SER A 44 24.80 1.43 -22.36
C SER A 44 26.26 1.08 -22.15
N ASP A 45 27.02 0.92 -23.24
CA ASP A 45 28.45 0.71 -23.15
C ASP A 45 29.11 1.87 -22.39
N VAL A 46 30.04 1.52 -21.50
CA VAL A 46 30.73 2.46 -20.60
C VAL A 46 31.47 3.50 -21.45
N GLY A 47 30.94 4.72 -21.52
CA GLY A 47 31.52 5.82 -22.31
C GLY A 47 30.50 6.62 -23.14
N GLU A 48 29.29 6.12 -23.35
CA GLU A 48 28.22 6.91 -23.95
C GLU A 48 27.54 7.81 -22.91
N SER A 49 27.31 9.06 -23.30
CA SER A 49 26.69 10.16 -22.55
C SER A 49 25.19 9.95 -22.27
N ALA A 50 24.78 8.70 -21.99
CA ALA A 50 23.42 8.34 -21.64
C ALA A 50 23.24 8.39 -20.11
N PRO A 51 22.36 9.28 -19.59
CA PRO A 51 22.16 9.46 -18.15
C PRO A 51 21.56 8.24 -17.43
N GLY A 52 21.17 7.17 -18.13
CA GLY A 52 20.56 5.96 -17.57
C GLY A 52 21.53 4.91 -17.03
N SER A 53 22.83 4.97 -17.36
CA SER A 53 23.81 3.92 -17.02
C SER A 53 24.25 3.89 -15.56
N PHE A 54 24.18 5.02 -14.85
CA PHE A 54 24.67 5.13 -13.47
C PHE A 54 23.73 4.55 -12.41
N PHE A 55 22.43 4.40 -12.71
CA PHE A 55 21.45 4.01 -11.69
C PHE A 55 21.74 2.63 -11.09
N CYS A 56 22.22 1.68 -11.91
CA CYS A 56 22.25 0.26 -11.54
C CYS A 56 23.59 -0.24 -11.02
N ALA A 57 24.69 0.48 -11.27
CA ALA A 57 26.02 0.07 -10.83
C ALA A 57 26.31 0.42 -9.37
N ASP A 58 25.88 1.60 -8.90
CA ASP A 58 26.20 2.12 -7.55
C ASP A 58 25.00 2.15 -6.59
N GLY A 59 23.76 2.02 -7.10
CA GLY A 59 22.54 2.12 -6.31
C GLY A 59 22.17 3.55 -5.86
N ILE A 60 23.05 4.54 -6.07
CA ILE A 60 22.83 5.94 -5.68
C ILE A 60 21.69 6.55 -6.51
N GLY A 61 21.59 6.14 -7.77
CA GLY A 61 20.47 6.55 -8.63
C GLY A 61 19.09 6.18 -8.07
N TYR A 62 18.97 5.17 -7.20
CA TYR A 62 17.68 4.77 -6.61
C TYR A 62 17.19 5.69 -5.50
N ILE A 63 17.99 6.68 -5.06
CA ILE A 63 17.56 7.68 -4.07
C ILE A 63 16.32 8.46 -4.56
N VAL A 64 16.30 8.88 -5.83
CA VAL A 64 15.19 9.68 -6.39
C VAL A 64 13.89 8.87 -6.50
N PRO A 65 13.87 7.64 -7.08
CA PRO A 65 12.70 6.78 -7.07
C PRO A 65 12.17 6.49 -5.66
N VAL A 66 13.06 6.18 -4.70
CA VAL A 66 12.67 5.90 -3.31
C VAL A 66 12.08 7.14 -2.65
N ALA A 67 12.71 8.31 -2.80
CA ALA A 67 12.19 9.56 -2.27
C ALA A 67 10.81 9.89 -2.85
N THR A 68 10.60 9.61 -4.14
CA THR A 68 9.31 9.79 -4.81
C THR A 68 8.25 8.86 -4.23
N ILE A 69 8.57 7.57 -4.03
CA ILE A 69 7.65 6.61 -3.41
C ILE A 69 7.30 7.03 -1.98
N ILE A 70 8.27 7.47 -1.18
CA ILE A 70 8.03 7.97 0.18
C ILE A 70 7.13 9.20 0.17
N LEU A 71 7.32 10.13 -0.78
CA LEU A 71 6.45 11.28 -0.94
C LEU A 71 5.01 10.86 -1.27
N VAL A 72 4.83 9.90 -2.18
CA VAL A 72 3.50 9.34 -2.49
C VAL A 72 2.90 8.70 -1.24
N TRP A 73 3.68 7.99 -0.43
CA TRP A 73 3.20 7.37 0.82
C TRP A 73 2.78 8.40 1.86
N ALA A 74 3.53 9.49 1.98
CA ALA A 74 3.18 10.62 2.83
C ALA A 74 1.88 11.29 2.36
N LEU A 75 1.71 11.48 1.05
CA LEU A 75 0.49 12.05 0.46
C LEU A 75 -0.72 11.14 0.69
N VAL A 76 -0.60 9.84 0.44
CA VAL A 76 -1.68 8.87 0.70
C VAL A 76 -2.03 8.85 2.19
N SER A 77 -1.03 8.89 3.07
CA SER A 77 -1.25 8.97 4.52
C SER A 77 -1.98 10.24 4.91
N ALA A 78 -1.56 11.39 4.38
CA ALA A 78 -2.21 12.68 4.62
C ALA A 78 -3.67 12.68 4.15
N LEU A 79 -3.96 12.12 2.97
CA LEU A 79 -5.32 11.91 2.47
C LEU A 79 -6.12 10.99 3.42
N GLY A 80 -5.49 9.95 3.94
CA GLY A 80 -6.07 9.08 4.97
C GLY A 80 -6.47 9.86 6.22
N ILE A 81 -5.59 10.71 6.74
CA ILE A 81 -5.87 11.57 7.92
C ILE A 81 -7.00 12.57 7.63
N VAL A 82 -7.02 13.19 6.44
CA VAL A 82 -8.09 14.08 6.01
C VAL A 82 -9.43 13.32 5.91
N ALA A 83 -9.42 12.11 5.38
CA ALA A 83 -10.60 11.25 5.28
C ALA A 83 -11.20 10.88 6.65
N MET A 84 -10.41 10.96 7.73
CA MET A 84 -10.85 10.73 9.12
C MET A 84 -11.36 11.99 9.82
N SER A 85 -11.30 13.15 9.16
CA SER A 85 -11.66 14.43 9.78
C SER A 85 -13.17 14.55 10.08
N ALA A 86 -13.51 15.53 10.92
CA ALA A 86 -14.89 15.81 11.29
C ALA A 86 -15.76 16.21 10.08
N TRP A 87 -15.14 16.78 9.03
CA TRP A 87 -15.79 17.22 7.79
C TRP A 87 -16.38 16.07 6.97
N ILE A 88 -15.81 14.87 7.09
CA ILE A 88 -16.31 13.70 6.38
C ILE A 88 -17.44 13.06 7.19
N PRO A 89 -18.58 12.69 6.58
CA PRO A 89 -19.67 12.01 7.27
C PRO A 89 -19.17 10.75 7.99
N PRO A 90 -19.59 10.49 9.24
CA PRO A 90 -19.14 9.33 10.00
C PRO A 90 -19.27 8.04 9.22
N ALA A 91 -20.34 7.90 8.42
CA ALA A 91 -20.70 6.80 7.53
C ALA A 91 -19.76 6.56 6.32
N LEU A 92 -18.93 7.54 5.95
CA LEU A 92 -17.99 7.44 4.82
C LEU A 92 -16.52 7.24 5.24
N ARG A 93 -16.12 7.67 6.44
CA ARG A 93 -14.71 7.66 6.91
C ARG A 93 -13.97 6.32 6.69
N PRO A 94 -14.36 5.19 7.32
CA PRO A 94 -13.72 3.88 7.10
C PRO A 94 -13.78 3.41 5.65
N ARG A 95 -14.80 3.78 4.85
CA ARG A 95 -14.88 3.39 3.44
C ARG A 95 -13.82 4.10 2.59
N LEU A 96 -13.65 5.40 2.83
CA LEU A 96 -12.61 6.19 2.15
C LEU A 96 -11.22 5.72 2.57
N VAL A 97 -11.01 5.49 3.88
CA VAL A 97 -9.73 4.99 4.38
C VAL A 97 -9.44 3.57 3.85
N SER A 98 -10.44 2.69 3.76
CA SER A 98 -10.25 1.36 3.18
C SER A 98 -9.90 1.44 1.69
N LEU A 99 -10.52 2.34 0.92
CA LEU A 99 -10.15 2.57 -0.47
C LEU A 99 -8.72 3.10 -0.61
N LEU A 100 -8.33 4.06 0.23
CA LEU A 100 -6.97 4.61 0.24
C LEU A 100 -5.91 3.55 0.58
N SER A 101 -6.26 2.50 1.31
CA SER A 101 -5.34 1.38 1.58
C SER A 101 -4.87 0.65 0.31
N LEU A 102 -5.62 0.74 -0.80
CA LEU A 102 -5.20 0.19 -2.09
C LEU A 102 -4.08 1.00 -2.74
N GLY A 103 -3.97 2.29 -2.43
CA GLY A 103 -3.06 3.22 -3.09
C GLY A 103 -1.59 2.75 -3.11
N PRO A 104 -0.99 2.39 -1.98
CA PRO A 104 0.42 1.97 -1.95
C PRO A 104 0.69 0.71 -2.78
N ALA A 105 -0.17 -0.31 -2.64
CA ALA A 105 -0.05 -1.56 -3.38
C ALA A 105 -0.23 -1.35 -4.89
N VAL A 106 -1.24 -0.54 -5.30
CA VAL A 106 -1.50 -0.24 -6.72
C VAL A 106 -0.35 0.54 -7.34
N TYR A 107 0.15 1.59 -6.67
CA TYR A 107 1.23 2.40 -7.20
C TYR A 107 2.51 1.58 -7.44
N LEU A 108 2.89 0.74 -6.47
CA LEU A 108 4.06 -0.13 -6.63
C LEU A 108 3.84 -1.21 -7.71
N SER A 109 2.63 -1.74 -7.82
CA SER A 109 2.27 -2.71 -8.87
C SER A 109 2.35 -2.10 -10.27
N VAL A 110 1.91 -0.85 -10.44
CA VAL A 110 2.00 -0.11 -11.70
C VAL A 110 3.46 0.16 -12.06
N LEU A 111 4.28 0.58 -11.10
CA LEU A 111 5.72 0.75 -11.32
C LEU A 111 6.40 -0.55 -11.76
N ALA A 112 6.06 -1.67 -11.10
CA ALA A 112 6.58 -2.98 -11.47
C ALA A 112 6.12 -3.42 -12.87
N ALA A 113 4.86 -3.16 -13.23
CA ALA A 113 4.32 -3.47 -14.55
C ALA A 113 4.96 -2.64 -15.67
N ASP A 114 5.18 -1.34 -15.45
CA ASP A 114 5.86 -0.47 -16.42
C ASP A 114 7.33 -0.87 -16.60
N ALA A 115 8.05 -1.14 -15.51
CA ALA A 115 9.42 -1.60 -15.57
C ALA A 115 9.55 -2.93 -16.33
N THR A 116 8.69 -3.92 -16.03
CA THR A 116 8.69 -5.21 -16.71
C THR A 116 8.27 -5.13 -18.18
N GLY A 117 7.39 -4.19 -18.55
CA GLY A 117 7.04 -3.93 -19.94
C GLY A 117 8.20 -3.43 -20.80
N ARG A 118 9.18 -2.76 -20.18
CA ARG A 118 10.39 -2.23 -20.83
C ARG A 118 11.55 -3.23 -20.89
N LEU A 119 11.51 -4.32 -20.12
CA LEU A 119 12.51 -5.38 -20.05
C LEU A 119 12.59 -6.29 -21.30
N ARG A 120 12.19 -5.81 -22.50
CA ARG A 120 12.27 -6.59 -23.76
C ARG A 120 13.70 -7.01 -24.17
N ALA A 121 14.73 -6.54 -23.45
CA ALA A 121 16.13 -6.72 -23.79
C ALA A 121 16.98 -7.38 -22.68
N THR A 122 16.39 -7.97 -21.63
CA THR A 122 17.19 -8.65 -20.58
C THR A 122 17.37 -10.14 -20.82
N VAL A 123 18.52 -10.66 -20.40
CA VAL A 123 18.97 -12.06 -20.55
C VAL A 123 18.15 -13.03 -19.67
N GLN A 124 17.39 -12.52 -18.69
CA GLN A 124 16.66 -13.36 -17.74
C GLN A 124 15.38 -13.96 -18.37
N PRO A 125 15.14 -15.27 -18.21
CA PRO A 125 13.95 -15.91 -18.75
C PRO A 125 12.68 -15.33 -18.12
N ARG A 126 11.62 -15.22 -18.93
CA ARG A 126 10.31 -14.65 -18.54
C ARG A 126 9.73 -15.28 -17.26
N ASP A 127 10.04 -16.55 -17.02
CA ASP A 127 9.55 -17.33 -15.88
C ASP A 127 10.20 -16.93 -14.55
N PHE A 128 11.39 -16.33 -14.59
CA PHE A 128 12.05 -15.75 -13.42
C PHE A 128 11.17 -14.66 -12.77
N TRP A 129 10.47 -13.88 -13.60
CA TRP A 129 9.63 -12.77 -13.16
C TRP A 129 8.18 -13.18 -12.94
N SER A 130 7.64 -14.10 -13.75
CA SER A 130 6.20 -14.37 -13.78
C SER A 130 5.68 -15.12 -12.56
N GLY A 131 6.43 -16.06 -11.98
CA GLY A 131 5.96 -16.89 -10.87
C GLY A 131 5.67 -16.11 -9.57
N PRO A 132 6.69 -15.44 -8.98
CA PRO A 132 6.51 -14.63 -7.77
C PRO A 132 5.55 -13.44 -7.98
N MET A 133 5.58 -12.82 -9.16
CA MET A 133 4.69 -11.71 -9.51
C MET A 133 3.24 -12.16 -9.68
N LEU A 134 2.98 -13.36 -10.21
CA LEU A 134 1.63 -13.89 -10.35
C LEU A 134 1.01 -14.13 -8.97
N ALA A 135 1.74 -14.78 -8.06
CA ALA A 135 1.26 -15.06 -6.71
C ALA A 135 0.87 -13.77 -5.97
N VAL A 136 1.76 -12.76 -5.97
CA VAL A 136 1.46 -11.49 -5.29
C VAL A 136 0.32 -10.73 -5.99
N THR A 137 0.22 -10.80 -7.32
CA THR A 137 -0.86 -10.16 -8.08
C THR A 137 -2.22 -10.76 -7.72
N VAL A 138 -2.31 -12.10 -7.64
CA VAL A 138 -3.56 -12.79 -7.24
C VAL A 138 -3.96 -12.38 -5.81
N LEU A 139 -3.00 -12.35 -4.88
CA LEU A 139 -3.25 -11.98 -3.48
C LEU A 139 -3.72 -10.52 -3.34
N LEU A 140 -3.05 -9.58 -4.02
CA LEU A 140 -3.43 -8.17 -4.01
C LEU A 140 -4.76 -7.91 -4.73
N SER A 141 -5.06 -8.66 -5.79
CA SER A 141 -6.37 -8.61 -6.46
C SER A 141 -7.48 -9.11 -5.55
N GLY A 142 -7.23 -10.20 -4.81
CA GLY A 142 -8.14 -10.69 -3.76
C GLY A 142 -8.35 -9.65 -2.66
N PHE A 143 -7.28 -8.99 -2.21
CA PHE A 143 -7.37 -7.91 -1.22
C PHE A 143 -8.20 -6.73 -1.74
N ALA A 144 -7.98 -6.31 -3.00
CA ALA A 144 -8.79 -5.28 -3.64
C ALA A 144 -10.26 -5.67 -3.70
N ALA A 145 -10.58 -6.92 -4.06
CA ALA A 145 -11.94 -7.44 -4.03
C ALA A 145 -12.56 -7.36 -2.63
N VAL A 146 -11.81 -7.72 -1.58
CA VAL A 146 -12.25 -7.58 -0.18
C VAL A 146 -12.58 -6.13 0.16
N VAL A 147 -11.72 -5.18 -0.22
CA VAL A 147 -11.96 -3.75 0.01
C VAL A 147 -13.23 -3.27 -0.72
N LEU A 148 -13.45 -3.71 -1.96
CA LEU A 148 -14.66 -3.36 -2.71
C LEU A 148 -15.92 -3.97 -2.08
N VAL A 149 -15.86 -5.22 -1.64
CA VAL A 149 -16.98 -5.90 -0.96
C VAL A 149 -17.30 -5.21 0.38
N LEU A 150 -16.29 -4.72 1.11
CA LEU A 150 -16.48 -3.91 2.32
C LEU A 150 -17.27 -2.61 2.09
N LEU A 151 -17.37 -2.10 0.87
CA LEU A 151 -18.16 -0.90 0.57
C LEU A 151 -19.67 -1.18 0.60
N VAL A 152 -20.07 -2.39 0.22
CA VAL A 152 -21.49 -2.77 0.04
C VAL A 152 -22.03 -3.62 1.18
N VAL A 153 -21.19 -4.44 1.82
CA VAL A 153 -21.63 -5.34 2.89
C VAL A 153 -22.02 -4.58 4.15
N ARG A 154 -23.23 -4.88 4.64
CA ARG A 154 -23.79 -4.38 5.89
C ARG A 154 -23.70 -5.48 6.97
N GLY A 155 -23.42 -5.09 8.21
CA GLY A 155 -23.39 -5.99 9.38
C GLY A 155 -22.00 -6.13 10.01
N ALA A 156 -21.93 -6.07 11.34
CA ALA A 156 -20.65 -6.06 12.06
C ALA A 156 -19.86 -7.37 11.91
N ARG A 157 -20.55 -8.53 11.96
CA ARG A 157 -19.90 -9.85 11.87
C ARG A 157 -19.29 -10.11 10.49
N SER A 158 -20.06 -9.90 9.42
CA SER A 158 -19.59 -10.10 8.04
C SER A 158 -18.42 -9.17 7.70
N ARG A 159 -18.48 -7.92 8.13
CA ARG A 159 -17.39 -6.95 7.95
C ARG A 159 -16.13 -7.36 8.70
N LEU A 160 -16.26 -7.87 9.92
CA LEU A 160 -15.12 -8.40 10.66
C LEU A 160 -14.44 -9.56 9.92
N VAL A 161 -15.21 -10.51 9.39
CA VAL A 161 -14.65 -11.60 8.57
C VAL A 161 -13.88 -11.05 7.38
N LEU A 162 -14.43 -10.07 6.66
CA LEU A 162 -13.74 -9.42 5.53
C LEU A 162 -12.44 -8.73 5.97
N TYR A 163 -12.42 -8.07 7.13
CA TYR A 163 -11.18 -7.49 7.67
C TYR A 163 -10.12 -8.55 8.00
N VAL A 164 -10.53 -9.69 8.56
CA VAL A 164 -9.60 -10.80 8.83
C VAL A 164 -9.05 -11.36 7.52
N VAL A 165 -9.92 -11.64 6.53
CA VAL A 165 -9.51 -12.14 5.21
C VAL A 165 -8.57 -11.16 4.53
N GLY A 166 -8.88 -9.86 4.53
CA GLY A 166 -8.01 -8.84 3.96
C GLY A 166 -6.64 -8.77 4.64
N GLY A 167 -6.60 -8.88 5.97
CA GLY A 167 -5.34 -8.94 6.72
C GLY A 167 -4.49 -10.17 6.37
N VAL A 168 -5.12 -11.35 6.26
CA VAL A 168 -4.45 -12.59 5.85
C VAL A 168 -3.90 -12.48 4.43
N LEU A 169 -4.65 -11.91 3.50
CA LEU A 169 -4.20 -11.70 2.12
C LEU A 169 -2.97 -10.77 2.05
N LEU A 170 -2.95 -9.70 2.85
CA LEU A 170 -1.80 -8.79 2.92
C LEU A 170 -0.56 -9.47 3.51
N LEU A 171 -0.73 -10.30 4.55
CA LEU A 171 0.37 -11.07 5.14
C LEU A 171 0.91 -12.11 4.15
N ALA A 172 0.02 -12.81 3.44
CA ALA A 172 0.41 -13.75 2.40
C ALA A 172 1.13 -13.06 1.24
N ALA A 173 0.66 -11.87 0.83
CA ALA A 173 1.31 -11.09 -0.23
C ALA A 173 2.72 -10.66 0.20
N LEU A 174 2.91 -10.28 1.46
CA LEU A 174 4.21 -9.95 2.00
C LEU A 174 5.18 -11.14 2.00
N ALA A 175 4.70 -12.32 2.38
CA ALA A 175 5.51 -13.54 2.36
C ALA A 175 5.89 -13.96 0.92
N ALA A 176 4.99 -13.74 -0.04
CA ALA A 176 5.22 -14.05 -1.45
C ALA A 176 6.20 -13.09 -2.12
N GLN A 177 6.20 -11.81 -1.74
CA GLN A 177 7.13 -10.81 -2.28
C GLN A 177 7.60 -9.82 -1.20
N PRO A 178 8.68 -10.13 -0.47
CA PRO A 178 9.24 -9.27 0.58
C PRO A 178 9.67 -7.88 0.09
N GLY A 179 10.00 -7.75 -1.19
CA GLY A 179 10.34 -6.46 -1.81
C GLY A 179 9.22 -5.42 -1.75
N MET A 180 7.97 -5.85 -1.52
CA MET A 180 6.81 -4.98 -1.36
C MET A 180 6.56 -4.53 0.08
N LEU A 181 7.45 -4.84 1.03
CA LEU A 181 7.29 -4.55 2.46
C LEU A 181 6.88 -3.10 2.73
N ALA A 182 7.51 -2.13 2.07
CA ALA A 182 7.19 -0.71 2.22
C ALA A 182 5.72 -0.39 1.85
N ALA A 183 5.21 -0.96 0.75
CA ALA A 183 3.83 -0.73 0.34
C ALA A 183 2.85 -1.47 1.25
N THR A 184 3.15 -2.72 1.58
CA THR A 184 2.27 -3.57 2.38
C THR A 184 2.09 -3.06 3.80
N LEU A 185 3.15 -2.56 4.45
CA LEU A 185 3.06 -1.98 5.79
C LEU A 185 2.10 -0.77 5.82
N LEU A 186 2.23 0.16 4.87
CA LEU A 186 1.34 1.32 4.80
C LEU A 186 -0.09 0.91 4.46
N THR A 187 -0.28 -0.02 3.53
CA THR A 187 -1.58 -0.60 3.20
C THR A 187 -2.23 -1.24 4.43
N MET A 188 -1.48 -2.01 5.23
CA MET A 188 -1.96 -2.59 6.50
C MET A 188 -2.35 -1.51 7.50
N GLY A 189 -1.56 -0.43 7.63
CA GLY A 189 -1.86 0.69 8.52
C GLY A 189 -3.16 1.40 8.20
N LEU A 190 -3.39 1.68 6.92
CA LEU A 190 -4.63 2.28 6.42
C LEU A 190 -5.80 1.31 6.56
N PHE A 191 -5.62 0.04 6.22
CA PHE A 191 -6.66 -0.98 6.35
C PHE A 191 -7.06 -1.19 7.81
N GLY A 192 -6.09 -1.28 8.72
CA GLY A 192 -6.31 -1.33 10.17
C GLY A 192 -6.98 -0.08 10.71
N ALA A 193 -6.59 1.11 10.24
CA ALA A 193 -7.26 2.36 10.58
C ALA A 193 -8.74 2.34 10.15
N SER A 194 -9.06 1.77 8.98
CA SER A 194 -10.44 1.61 8.54
C SER A 194 -11.24 0.66 9.46
N LEU A 195 -10.64 -0.44 9.92
CA LEU A 195 -11.25 -1.37 10.89
C LEU A 195 -11.55 -0.66 12.23
N ILE A 196 -10.60 0.11 12.75
CA ILE A 196 -10.75 0.86 14.01
C ILE A 196 -11.94 1.83 13.90
N LEU A 197 -12.01 2.58 12.81
CA LEU A 197 -13.11 3.52 12.57
C LEU A 197 -14.45 2.82 12.36
N ASP A 198 -14.46 1.64 11.75
CA ASP A 198 -15.67 0.85 11.53
C ASP A 198 -16.22 0.27 12.85
N ARG A 199 -15.34 -0.30 13.67
CA ARG A 199 -15.66 -0.83 15.02
C ARG A 199 -16.24 0.26 15.93
N ALA A 200 -15.62 1.44 15.94
CA ALA A 200 -16.06 2.56 16.78
C ALA A 200 -17.48 3.06 16.48
N ARG A 201 -18.06 2.72 15.31
CA ARG A 201 -19.47 2.99 15.01
C ARG A 201 -20.44 2.03 15.68
N TYR A 202 -20.03 0.79 15.89
CA TYR A 202 -20.87 -0.27 16.47
C TYR A 202 -20.85 -0.25 18.01
N GLU A 203 -19.86 0.41 18.61
CA GLU A 203 -19.68 0.48 20.07
C GLU A 203 -20.39 1.69 20.71
N LEU A 204 -20.94 2.64 19.93
CA LEU A 204 -21.69 3.77 20.47
C LEU A 204 -23.12 3.36 20.87
N PRO A 205 -23.59 3.70 22.09
CA PRO A 205 -24.98 3.48 22.46
C PRO A 205 -25.93 4.21 21.51
N PRO A 206 -27.14 3.67 21.23
CA PRO A 206 -28.15 4.41 20.49
C PRO A 206 -28.48 5.69 21.26
N THR A 207 -28.29 6.83 20.61
CA THR A 207 -28.73 8.12 21.16
C THR A 207 -30.23 8.03 21.46
N PRO A 208 -30.69 8.33 22.69
CA PRO A 208 -32.11 8.40 22.96
C PRO A 208 -32.71 9.43 22.02
N GLN A 209 -33.68 8.99 21.21
CA GLN A 209 -34.46 9.91 20.38
C GLN A 209 -35.24 10.80 21.35
N LEU A 210 -34.81 12.06 21.48
CA LEU A 210 -35.66 13.11 22.04
C LEU A 210 -36.83 13.26 21.07
N ARG A 211 -38.00 12.74 21.48
CA ARG A 211 -39.30 13.04 20.89
C ARG A 211 -39.78 14.39 21.39
#